data_AF-A0A1M6VAK9-F1
#
_entry.id   AF-A0A1M6VAK9-F1
#
_cell.length_a   1.000
_cell.length_b   1.000
_cell.length_c   1.000
_cell.angle_alpha   90.00
_cell.angle_beta   90.00
_cell.angle_gamma   90.00
#
_symmetry.space_group_name_H-M   'P 1'
#
loop_
_entity.id
_entity.type
_entity.pdbx_description
1 polymer ?
#
loop_
_entity_poly.entity_id
_entity_poly.type
_entity_poly.pdbx_seq_one_letter_code
_entity_poly.pdbx_strand_id
1 'polypeptide(L)'
;MSGKKGMKKYPAGIREEVVSRIRAGESQRALSQEYGISRWAIHCWLKESVLPKTRGHKPAKTLAEYKYENKRLKMENELLR
;
A
#
# COMPACT_ATOMS: atom_id res chain seq x y z
N MET A 1 -5.22 -9.94 9.05
CA MET A 1 -6.01 -10.88 8.25
C MET A 1 -5.52 -10.87 6.79
N SER A 2 -4.35 -11.46 6.53
CA SER A 2 -3.86 -11.70 5.16
C SER A 2 -4.43 -13.04 4.69
N GLY A 3 -4.93 -13.11 3.46
CA GLY A 3 -5.67 -14.27 2.93
C GLY A 3 -4.94 -15.61 3.16
N LYS A 4 -5.70 -16.65 3.53
CA LYS A 4 -5.18 -17.99 3.81
C LYS A 4 -4.38 -18.52 2.62
N LYS A 5 -3.23 -19.17 2.91
CA LYS A 5 -2.40 -19.91 1.95
C LYS A 5 -3.30 -20.88 1.16
N GLY A 6 -3.38 -20.71 -0.16
CA GLY A 6 -4.22 -21.54 -1.04
C GLY A 6 -5.48 -20.86 -1.62
N MET A 7 -5.81 -19.61 -1.28
CA MET A 7 -6.88 -18.90 -1.99
C MET A 7 -6.51 -18.70 -3.47
N LYS A 8 -7.38 -19.17 -4.38
CA LYS A 8 -7.32 -18.88 -5.81
C LYS A 8 -7.29 -17.36 -5.98
N LYS A 9 -6.12 -16.83 -6.33
CA LYS A 9 -5.97 -15.42 -6.69
C LYS A 9 -6.51 -15.26 -8.11
N TYR A 10 -7.32 -14.23 -8.34
CA TYR A 10 -7.67 -13.86 -9.70
C TYR A 10 -6.39 -13.53 -10.48
N PRO A 11 -6.32 -13.87 -11.79
CA PRO A 11 -5.20 -13.47 -12.63
C PRO A 11 -5.03 -11.96 -12.59
N ALA A 12 -3.80 -11.46 -12.59
CA ALA A 12 -3.53 -10.02 -12.52
C ALA A 12 -4.19 -9.25 -13.67
N GLY A 13 -4.18 -9.81 -14.88
CA GLY A 13 -4.81 -9.19 -16.06
C GLY A 13 -6.32 -8.96 -15.92
N ILE A 14 -7.05 -9.86 -15.23
CA ILE A 14 -8.49 -9.69 -15.00
C ILE A 14 -8.77 -8.49 -14.09
N ARG A 15 -7.92 -8.28 -13.07
CA ARG A 15 -8.06 -7.13 -12.18
C ARG A 15 -7.88 -5.81 -12.94
N GLU A 16 -6.86 -5.74 -13.80
CA GLU A 16 -6.54 -4.53 -14.58
C GLU A 16 -7.64 -4.21 -15.60
N GLU A 17 -8.17 -5.24 -16.27
CA GLU A 17 -9.29 -5.10 -17.21
C GLU A 17 -10.55 -4.58 -16.52
N VAL A 18 -10.95 -5.21 -15.40
CA VAL A 18 -12.13 -4.81 -14.63
C VAL A 18 -12.01 -3.36 -14.14
N VAL A 19 -10.83 -2.96 -13.64
CA VAL A 19 -10.61 -1.57 -13.20
C VAL A 19 -10.70 -0.59 -14.38
N SER A 20 -10.19 -0.96 -15.55
CA SER A 20 -10.25 -0.13 -16.76
C SER A 20 -11.68 0.08 -17.25
N ARG A 21 -12.50 -0.99 -17.28
CA ARG A 21 -13.91 -0.90 -17.67
C ARG A 21 -14.75 -0.07 -16.70
N ILE A 22 -14.48 -0.15 -15.39
CA ILE A 22 -15.14 0.69 -14.39
C ILE A 22 -14.78 2.16 -14.59
N ARG A 23 -13.52 2.46 -14.91
CA ARG A 23 -13.10 3.84 -15.24
C ARG A 23 -13.75 4.35 -16.53
N ALA A 24 -14.06 3.46 -17.47
CA ALA A 24 -14.83 3.78 -18.68
C ALA A 24 -16.34 3.99 -18.41
N GLY A 25 -16.82 3.76 -17.18
CA GLY A 25 -18.20 4.01 -16.77
C GLY A 25 -19.07 2.76 -16.63
N GLU A 26 -18.52 1.56 -16.80
CA GLU A 26 -19.29 0.33 -16.60
C GLU A 26 -19.65 0.09 -15.13
N SER A 27 -20.81 -0.53 -14.91
CA SER A 27 -21.29 -0.82 -13.56
C SER A 27 -20.56 -2.01 -12.94
N GLN A 28 -20.23 -1.91 -11.65
CA GLN A 28 -19.67 -3.04 -10.88
C GLN A 28 -20.60 -4.28 -10.89
N ARG A 29 -21.92 -4.07 -11.04
CA ARG A 29 -22.91 -5.15 -11.08
C ARG A 29 -22.79 -5.98 -12.35
N ALA A 30 -22.65 -5.32 -13.51
CA ALA A 30 -22.48 -6.00 -14.80
C ALA A 30 -21.20 -6.84 -14.81
N LEU A 31 -20.08 -6.23 -14.39
CA LEU A 31 -18.77 -6.90 -14.33
C LEU A 31 -18.74 -8.05 -13.32
N SER A 32 -19.48 -7.94 -12.22
CA SER A 32 -19.61 -9.03 -11.25
C SER A 32 -20.33 -10.25 -11.84
N GLN A 33 -21.34 -10.03 -12.68
CA GLN A 33 -22.08 -11.10 -13.35
C GLN A 33 -21.27 -11.73 -14.49
N GLU A 34 -20.59 -10.90 -15.30
CA GLU A 34 -19.78 -11.36 -16.44
C GLU A 34 -18.59 -12.21 -16.01
N TYR A 35 -17.80 -11.72 -15.06
CA TYR A 35 -16.56 -12.39 -14.64
C TYR A 35 -16.76 -13.40 -13.50
N GLY A 36 -17.97 -13.50 -12.94
CA GLY A 36 -18.24 -14.30 -11.74
C GLY A 36 -17.46 -13.82 -10.50
N ILE A 37 -17.02 -12.56 -10.50
CA ILE A 37 -16.25 -11.95 -9.41
C ILE A 37 -17.21 -11.34 -8.41
N SER A 38 -16.95 -11.49 -7.11
CA SER A 38 -17.77 -10.83 -6.11
C SER A 38 -17.65 -9.30 -6.20
N ARG A 39 -18.78 -8.60 -6.12
CA ARG A 39 -18.79 -7.12 -6.04
C ARG A 39 -17.86 -6.57 -4.96
N TRP A 40 -17.69 -7.30 -3.86
CA TRP A 40 -16.76 -6.93 -2.79
C TRP A 40 -15.29 -6.96 -3.24
N ALA A 41 -14.87 -7.96 -4.03
CA ALA A 41 -13.51 -8.02 -4.56
C ALA A 41 -13.23 -6.83 -5.50
N ILE A 42 -14.19 -6.49 -6.36
CA ILE A 42 -14.13 -5.33 -7.26
C ILE A 42 -13.96 -4.03 -6.45
N HIS A 43 -14.79 -3.84 -5.42
CA HIS A 43 -14.69 -2.67 -4.54
C HIS A 43 -13.33 -2.58 -3.84
N CYS A 44 -12.77 -3.70 -3.35
CA CYS A 44 -11.45 -3.71 -2.75
C CYS A 44 -10.35 -3.30 -3.74
N TRP A 45 -10.42 -3.73 -5.00
CA TRP A 45 -9.44 -3.34 -6.02
C TRP A 45 -9.44 -1.85 -6.33
N LEU A 46 -10.62 -1.24 -6.38
CA LEU A 46 -10.77 0.20 -6.55
C LEU A 46 -10.18 0.95 -5.34
N LYS A 47 -10.48 0.50 -4.12
CA LYS A 47 -9.97 1.11 -2.89
C LYS A 47 -8.43 1.00 -2.75
N GLU A 48 -7.86 -0.15 -3.11
CA GLU A 48 -6.41 -0.36 -3.10
C GLU A 48 -5.65 0.53 -4.09
N SER A 49 -6.29 0.92 -5.21
CA SER A 49 -5.64 1.80 -6.18
C SER A 49 -5.48 3.25 -5.69
N VAL A 50 -6.31 3.67 -4.73
CA VAL A 50 -6.36 5.04 -4.21
C VAL A 50 -5.47 5.24 -2.98
N LEU A 51 -5.16 4.16 -2.24
CA LEU A 51 -4.42 4.26 -0.98
C LEU A 51 -2.95 3.87 -1.17
N PRO A 52 -2.00 4.78 -0.92
CA PRO A 52 -0.58 4.40 -0.87
C PRO A 52 -0.38 3.37 0.26
N LYS A 53 0.30 2.26 -0.07
CA LYS A 53 0.67 1.18 0.88
C LYS A 53 1.76 1.61 1.87
N THR A 54 1.88 2.89 2.19
CA THR A 54 2.77 3.38 3.23
C THR A 54 2.13 3.09 4.58
N ARG A 55 2.16 1.81 4.99
CA ARG A 55 2.10 1.50 6.42
C ARG A 55 3.28 2.23 7.06
N GLY A 56 2.99 3.11 8.00
CA GLY A 56 3.96 3.98 8.67
C GLY A 56 5.17 3.21 9.17
N HIS A 57 6.19 3.10 8.33
CA HIS A 57 7.53 2.79 8.74
C HIS A 57 8.15 4.13 9.09
N LYS A 58 8.36 4.41 10.39
CA LYS A 58 9.25 5.51 10.78
C LYS A 58 10.60 5.18 10.13
N PRO A 59 11.23 6.05 9.32
CA PRO A 59 12.56 5.75 8.81
C PRO A 59 13.45 5.44 10.01
N ALA A 60 14.07 4.26 10.03
CA ALA A 60 15.09 3.98 11.01
C ALA A 60 16.20 4.99 10.74
N LYS A 61 16.46 5.89 11.70
CA LYS A 61 17.60 6.82 11.59
C LYS A 61 18.84 5.99 11.27
N THR A 62 19.59 6.39 10.26
CA THR A 62 20.78 5.64 9.84
C THR A 62 21.86 5.75 10.92
N LEU A 63 22.76 4.76 11.03
CA LEU A 63 23.89 4.82 11.97
C LEU A 63 24.74 6.09 11.77
N ALA A 64 24.81 6.59 10.54
CA ALA A 64 25.50 7.84 10.20
C ALA A 64 24.83 9.07 10.84
N GLU A 65 23.50 9.15 10.78
CA GLU A 65 22.73 10.24 11.42
C GLU A 65 22.96 10.25 12.93
N TYR A 66 22.93 9.09 13.59
CA TYR A 66 23.21 9.00 15.03
C TYR A 66 24.63 9.41 15.39
N LYS A 67 25.62 9.07 14.55
CA LYS A 67 27.02 9.47 14.77
C LYS A 67 27.21 10.98 14.67
N TYR A 68 26.59 11.61 13.69
CA TYR A 68 26.64 13.07 13.52
C TYR A 68 25.94 13.79 14.68
N GLU A 69 24.75 13.32 15.05
CA GLU A 69 23.96 13.90 16.13
C GLU A 69 24.68 13.81 17.47
N ASN A 70 25.31 12.67 17.79
CA ASN A 70 26.14 12.52 18.99
C ASN A 70 27.39 13.43 18.98
N LYS A 71 28.01 13.64 17.81
CA LYS A 71 29.17 14.54 17.71
C LYS A 71 28.76 15.98 18.02
N ARG A 72 27.63 16.45 17.47
CA ARG A 72 27.09 17.78 17.77
C ARG A 72 26.73 17.92 19.26
N LEU A 73 26.02 16.93 19.81
CA LEU A 73 25.60 16.95 21.21
C LEU A 73 26.79 16.95 22.19
N LYS A 74 27.91 16.31 21.84
CA LYS A 74 29.14 16.38 22.65
C LYS A 74 29.72 17.79 22.66
N MET A 75 29.81 18.44 21.51
CA MET A 75 30.31 19.83 21.43
C MET A 75 29.41 20.79 22.20
N GLU A 76 28.08 20.66 22.10
CA GLU A 76 27.14 21.48 22.87
C GLU A 76 27.29 21.26 24.39
N ASN A 77 27.43 20.02 24.85
CA ASN A 77 27.66 19.73 26.27
C ASN A 77 29.01 20.26 26.80
N GLU A 78 30.04 20.28 25.96
CA GLU A 78 31.35 20.85 26.32
C GLU A 78 31.29 22.38 26.46
N LEU A 79 30.49 23.05 25.63
CA LEU A 79 30.28 24.51 25.71
C LEU A 79 29.38 24.94 26.87
N LEU A 80 28.54 24.02 27.38
CA LEU A 80 27.61 24.26 28.49
C LEU A 80 28.16 23.82 29.85
N ARG A 81 29.44 23.43 29.92
CA ARG A 81 30.18 23.12 31.16
C ARG A 81 30.93 24.34 31.67
#